data_AF-A0A4Y8CEY1-F1
#
_entry.id   AF-A0A4Y8CEY1-F1
#
_cell.length_a   1.000
_cell.length_b   1.000
_cell.length_c   1.000
_cell.angle_alpha   90.00
_cell.angle_beta   90.00
_cell.angle_gamma   90.00
#
_symmetry.space_group_name_H-M   'P 1'
#
loop_
_entity.id
_entity.type
_entity.pdbx_description
1 polymer ?
#
loop_
_entity_poly.entity_id
_entity_poly.type
_entity_poly.pdbx_seq_one_letter_code
_entity_poly.pdbx_strand_id
1 'polypeptide(L)'
;MKLVLNGAAVIATLLLTHLASAATLGQRAAETTYRGTCQTGTQVCAYDVDETVGDSCNCDASQLCQGDGNACFYNDTPGVRFHCPCS
;
A
#
# COMPACT_ATOMS: atom_id res chain seq x y z
N MET A 1 -49.24 -29.67 30.73
CA MET A 1 -48.02 -29.77 31.55
C MET A 1 -47.01 -28.76 31.01
N LYS A 2 -46.59 -27.81 31.85
CA LYS A 2 -45.55 -26.81 31.57
C LYS A 2 -44.19 -27.48 31.73
N LEU A 3 -43.36 -27.44 30.70
CA LEU A 3 -41.91 -27.45 30.85
C LEU A 3 -41.34 -26.59 29.71
N VAL A 4 -41.27 -25.28 29.98
CA VAL A 4 -40.49 -24.34 29.20
C VAL A 4 -39.05 -24.53 29.66
N LEU A 5 -38.25 -25.24 28.88
CA LEU A 5 -36.82 -25.41 29.17
C LEU A 5 -35.99 -25.02 27.94
N ASN A 6 -35.29 -23.91 28.11
CA ASN A 6 -33.92 -23.66 27.64
C ASN A 6 -33.70 -23.30 26.16
N GLY A 7 -34.36 -22.24 25.71
CA GLY A 7 -33.88 -21.40 24.59
C GLY A 7 -32.66 -20.53 24.96
N ALA A 8 -31.62 -21.11 25.57
CA ALA A 8 -30.44 -20.40 26.05
C ALA A 8 -29.10 -21.04 25.62
N ALA A 9 -29.13 -22.04 24.73
CA ALA A 9 -27.91 -22.76 24.34
C ALA A 9 -27.32 -22.35 22.97
N VAL A 10 -28.01 -21.53 22.17
CA VAL A 10 -27.58 -21.25 20.79
C VAL A 10 -26.84 -19.90 20.63
N ILE A 11 -26.80 -19.07 21.66
CA ILE A 11 -26.23 -17.71 21.56
C ILE A 11 -24.76 -17.65 22.04
N ALA A 12 -24.24 -18.72 22.64
CA ALA A 12 -22.89 -18.72 23.22
C ALA A 12 -21.75 -19.05 22.23
N THR A 13 -22.04 -19.60 21.05
CA THR A 13 -21.00 -20.00 20.08
C THR A 13 -20.72 -18.95 18.99
N LEU A 14 -21.57 -17.93 18.85
CA LEU A 14 -21.41 -16.89 17.82
C LEU A 14 -20.46 -15.75 18.21
N LEU A 15 -20.02 -15.69 19.47
CA LEU A 15 -19.21 -14.56 19.98
C LEU A 15 -17.69 -14.83 20.03
N LEU A 16 -17.23 -16.07 19.79
CA LEU A 16 -15.82 -16.44 19.93
C LEU A 16 -15.01 -16.40 18.63
N THR A 17 -15.65 -16.31 17.46
CA THR A 17 -14.96 -16.25 16.16
C THR A 17 -14.68 -14.84 15.65
N HIS A 18 -15.09 -13.78 16.36
CA HIS A 18 -14.86 -12.39 15.94
C HIS A 18 -13.66 -11.72 16.61
N LEU A 19 -12.94 -12.41 17.50
CA LEU A 19 -11.79 -11.85 18.21
C LEU A 19 -10.42 -12.26 17.63
N ALA A 20 -10.39 -13.01 16.52
CA ALA A 20 -9.15 -13.47 15.90
C ALA A 20 -8.77 -12.73 14.60
N SER A 21 -9.37 -11.57 14.32
CA SER A 21 -8.87 -10.64 13.30
C SER A 21 -8.43 -9.32 13.93
N ALA A 22 -7.76 -9.42 15.09
CA ALA A 22 -6.92 -8.35 15.59
C ALA A 22 -5.69 -8.25 14.68
N ALA A 23 -5.80 -7.34 13.71
CA ALA A 23 -4.71 -6.54 13.17
C ALA A 23 -3.45 -7.31 12.70
N THR A 24 -3.47 -7.80 11.48
CA THR A 24 -2.34 -7.52 10.56
C THR A 24 -2.58 -6.17 9.88
N LEU A 25 -2.81 -5.12 10.69
CA LEU A 25 -2.85 -3.72 10.24
C LEU A 25 -1.67 -2.92 10.83
N GLY A 26 -0.64 -3.64 11.27
CA GLY A 26 0.66 -3.08 11.57
C GLY A 26 1.66 -3.69 10.61
N GLN A 27 2.45 -2.83 9.95
CA GLN A 27 3.56 -3.18 9.05
C GLN A 27 3.21 -3.44 7.59
N ARG A 28 2.48 -2.54 6.94
CA ARG A 28 3.20 -1.88 5.84
C ARG A 28 4.08 -0.85 6.54
N ALA A 29 5.34 -1.23 6.79
CA ALA A 29 6.33 -0.25 7.21
C ALA A 29 6.14 0.94 6.27
N ALA A 30 5.94 2.15 6.80
CA ALA A 30 5.75 3.35 6.00
C ALA A 30 6.78 3.32 4.88
N GLU A 31 6.35 2.89 3.69
CA GLU A 31 7.26 2.55 2.62
C GLU A 31 7.56 3.92 2.03
N THR A 32 8.62 4.54 2.54
CA THR A 32 9.02 5.86 2.05
C THR A 32 9.60 5.76 0.64
N THR A 33 9.73 4.56 0.06
CA THR A 33 10.26 4.33 -1.28
C THR A 33 9.22 3.65 -2.16
N TYR A 34 8.57 4.40 -3.01
CA TYR A 34 7.53 3.92 -3.92
C TYR A 34 8.15 3.50 -5.25
N ARG A 35 7.76 2.34 -5.75
CA ARG A 35 8.22 1.83 -7.05
C ARG A 35 7.21 2.17 -8.13
N GLY A 36 7.68 2.78 -9.20
CA GLY A 36 6.89 3.16 -10.35
C GLY A 36 7.47 2.68 -11.68
N THR A 37 6.90 3.22 -12.75
CA THR A 37 7.41 3.08 -14.12
C THR A 37 7.57 4.43 -14.79
N CYS A 38 8.62 4.58 -15.60
CA CYS A 38 8.91 5.81 -16.30
C CYS A 38 8.53 5.78 -17.79
N GLN A 39 8.33 6.96 -18.36
CA GLN A 39 8.13 7.18 -19.80
C GLN A 39 9.24 8.05 -20.38
N THR A 40 9.87 7.59 -21.46
CA THR A 40 11.01 8.24 -22.12
C THR A 40 10.64 9.58 -22.76
N GLY A 41 9.43 9.69 -23.32
CA GLY A 41 8.98 10.90 -24.02
C GLY A 41 8.72 12.08 -23.09
N THR A 42 8.32 11.83 -21.84
CA THR A 42 8.00 12.86 -20.84
C THR A 42 9.02 12.94 -19.72
N GLN A 43 9.86 11.91 -19.57
CA GLN A 43 10.76 11.71 -18.43
C GLN A 43 10.02 11.78 -17.08
N VAL A 44 8.79 11.26 -17.06
CA VAL A 44 7.94 11.18 -15.87
C VAL A 44 7.90 9.75 -15.39
N CYS A 45 8.13 9.58 -14.09
CA CYS A 45 7.91 8.37 -13.32
C CYS A 45 6.52 8.43 -12.68
N ALA A 46 5.66 7.44 -12.95
CA ALA A 46 4.38 7.28 -12.27
C ALA A 46 4.49 6.12 -11.27
N TYR A 47 4.04 6.34 -10.03
CA TYR A 47 4.11 5.37 -8.94
C TYR A 47 2.84 5.41 -8.10
N ASP A 48 2.51 4.30 -7.44
CA ASP A 48 1.38 4.20 -6.52
C ASP A 48 1.86 4.40 -5.08
N VAL A 49 1.25 5.36 -4.38
CA VAL A 49 1.49 5.64 -2.95
C VAL A 49 0.68 4.67 -2.09
N ASP A 50 -0.53 4.35 -2.54
CA ASP A 50 -1.45 3.38 -1.95
C ASP A 50 -2.30 2.74 -3.06
N GLU A 51 -3.12 1.74 -2.75
CA GLU A 51 -3.94 1.00 -3.74
C GLU A 51 -4.92 1.89 -4.53
N THR A 52 -5.18 3.11 -4.06
CA THR A 52 -6.12 4.06 -4.66
C THR A 52 -5.50 5.40 -5.05
N VAL A 53 -4.23 5.64 -4.68
CA VAL A 53 -3.57 6.94 -4.86
C VAL A 53 -2.30 6.74 -5.67
N GLY A 54 -2.33 7.19 -6.92
CA GLY A 54 -1.16 7.33 -7.77
C GLY A 54 -0.62 8.76 -7.73
N ASP A 55 0.70 8.90 -7.85
CA ASP A 55 1.38 10.18 -8.01
C ASP A 55 2.52 10.04 -9.03
N SER A 56 3.22 11.13 -9.31
CA SER A 56 4.30 11.17 -10.30
C SER A 56 5.45 12.08 -9.91
N CYS A 57 6.65 11.75 -10.39
CA CYS A 57 7.85 12.58 -10.27
C CYS A 57 8.60 12.65 -11.59
N ASN A 58 9.36 13.72 -11.80
CA ASN A 58 10.24 13.82 -12.96
C ASN A 58 11.53 13.04 -12.69
N CYS A 59 11.98 12.25 -13.67
CA CYS A 59 13.26 11.57 -13.61
C CYS A 59 14.41 12.56 -13.43
N ASP A 60 15.39 12.19 -12.60
CA ASP A 60 16.58 13.01 -12.42
C ASP A 60 17.38 13.16 -13.72
N ALA A 61 17.93 14.35 -13.95
CA ALA A 61 18.72 14.64 -15.15
C ALA A 61 19.97 13.73 -15.28
N SER A 62 20.46 13.18 -14.17
CA SER A 62 21.57 12.21 -14.15
C SER A 62 21.13 10.76 -14.39
N GLN A 63 19.83 10.46 -14.29
CA GLN A 63 19.26 9.12 -14.36
C GLN A 63 17.94 9.17 -15.14
N LEU A 64 18.06 9.45 -16.44
CA LEU A 64 16.93 9.50 -17.36
C LEU A 64 16.37 8.10 -17.63
N CYS A 65 15.06 8.04 -17.90
CA CYS A 65 14.38 6.83 -18.33
C CYS A 65 15.00 6.33 -19.66
N GLN A 66 15.46 5.08 -19.69
CA GLN A 66 16.10 4.49 -20.88
C GLN A 66 15.09 3.75 -21.78
N GLY A 67 13.89 3.47 -21.28
CA GLY A 67 12.84 2.74 -21.98
C GLY A 67 11.48 2.90 -21.31
N ASP A 68 10.41 2.98 -22.11
CA ASP A 68 9.06 3.09 -21.56
C ASP A 68 8.70 1.85 -20.74
N GLY A 69 8.20 2.07 -19.53
CA GLY A 69 7.90 1.01 -18.58
C GLY A 69 9.10 0.56 -17.74
N ASN A 70 10.27 1.17 -17.91
CA ASN A 70 11.41 0.91 -17.02
C ASN A 70 11.10 1.36 -15.59
N ALA A 71 11.77 0.73 -14.63
CA ALA A 71 11.53 1.00 -13.23
C ALA A 71 12.04 2.40 -12.85
N CYS A 72 11.29 3.04 -11.97
CA CYS A 72 11.71 4.24 -11.28
C CYS A 72 11.29 4.16 -9.81
N PHE A 73 11.91 4.98 -8.97
CA PHE A 73 11.68 4.94 -7.53
C PHE A 73 11.51 6.36 -7.01
N TYR A 74 10.51 6.60 -6.16
CA TYR A 74 10.33 7.87 -5.49
C TYR A 74 10.57 7.69 -3.99
N ASN A 75 11.43 8.52 -3.41
CA ASN A 75 11.72 8.48 -1.98
C ASN A 75 11.14 9.70 -1.25
N ASP A 76 10.11 9.48 -0.44
CA ASP A 76 9.40 10.47 0.38
C ASP A 76 9.99 10.64 1.79
N THR A 77 11.22 10.16 2.01
CA THR A 77 11.88 10.31 3.32
C THR A 77 12.09 11.81 3.63
N PRO A 78 11.56 12.32 4.75
CA PRO A 78 11.69 13.74 5.09
C PRO A 78 13.16 14.14 5.24
N GLY A 79 13.55 15.21 4.56
CA GLY A 79 14.93 15.72 4.53
C GLY A 79 15.80 15.15 3.40
N VAL A 80 15.32 14.14 2.67
CA VAL A 80 15.90 13.74 1.38
C VAL A 80 15.30 14.65 0.31
N ARG A 81 16.14 15.26 -0.53
CA ARG A 81 15.65 15.99 -1.70
C ARG A 81 14.91 14.99 -2.58
N PHE A 82 13.67 15.28 -2.95
CA PHE A 82 12.81 14.46 -3.82
C PHE A 82 13.60 13.95 -5.03
N HIS A 83 14.14 12.73 -4.90
CA HIS A 83 15.04 12.11 -5.87
C HIS A 83 14.26 10.97 -6.51
N CYS A 84 14.22 11.00 -7.84
CA CYS A 84 13.39 10.13 -8.66
C CYS A 84 14.27 9.43 -9.70
N PRO A 85 15.12 8.47 -9.27
CA PRO A 85 16.01 7.77 -10.17
C PRO A 85 15.21 6.86 -11.11
N CYS A 86 15.43 7.03 -12.41
CA CYS A 86 14.87 6.17 -13.45
C CYS A 86 15.95 5.25 -14.03
N SER A 87 15.52 4.12 -14.60
CA SER A 87 16.38 3.13 -15.26
C SER A 87 16.02 2.89 -16.72
#